data_AF-A0A5Q4C1L5-F1
#
_entry.id   AF-A0A5Q4C1L5-F1
#
_cell.length_a   1.000
_cell.length_b   1.000
_cell.length_c   1.000
_cell.angle_alpha   90.00
_cell.angle_beta   90.00
_cell.angle_gamma   90.00
#
_symmetry.space_group_name_H-M   'P 1'
#
loop_
_entity.id
_entity.type
_entity.pdbx_description
1 polymer ?
#
loop_
_entity_poly.entity_id
_entity_poly.type
_entity_poly.pdbx_seq_one_letter_code
_entity_poly.pdbx_strand_id
1 'polypeptide(L)'
;MEEKADTEDFLGRAVKVGFMMQEGGYAKTETDLIMDILGGMAPDGSPTIQTRANYPPHLNVPQGIWAALIRTTRNAQEAWALFKHPPEPGAKPTSEVYLELMQKIAAKPADPAHHNLPGDGREVFPFDETNLSDYEKARLLPPSIPELIEEMFNTGVVIEGRMLAWLMSHHSDSFETALQYIDHSDLNEEAKKELRWSITDCQKPTLGSPDRPLMSKNLSSDFLRAIVALACRLQPCHTADSPHFTPPSRNIHSIHHAIWLVRAAWSSEHVSNPGAGSWELIMRALSKPNIVVSPRDNSFERVRLAFKVLENAEAQGALNFGLFCSFAHVIRNAVWTKLPFLMDPSVTIKVGDPEFMSLYKARSPQFMIPQGLNVFRKSDSADDVAVDSWHEILTPIFKNSQSGVAKHRTHYEIVREASTKLKALWRTLATRGPANQACANRGVTATHINSYMRTLATAGDVEEMVLLLCWVVRDWAPIAGRFLSTRSRQRVHGALCAFRAFAEPLLDESTVVSLQQEAEKHLREGGRIHWPDLQDTEAYVTKNDVWGNHPNLHEVIQRASPRQRGQLPGDEIERRIRSKLLNV
;
A
#
# COMPACT_ATOMS: atom_id res chain seq x y z
N MET A 1 -18.34 13.48 30.75
CA MET A 1 -17.10 13.43 31.57
C MET A 1 -16.08 14.50 31.14
N GLU A 2 -16.27 15.15 29.98
CA GLU A 2 -15.39 16.21 29.43
C GLU A 2 -15.61 17.61 30.05
N GLU A 3 -16.76 17.87 30.69
CA GLU A 3 -17.13 19.17 31.28
C GLU A 3 -16.37 19.59 32.55
N LYS A 4 -15.39 18.80 33.02
CA LYS A 4 -14.66 19.03 34.28
C LYS A 4 -13.15 19.26 34.15
N ALA A 5 -12.60 19.18 32.94
CA ALA A 5 -11.18 19.44 32.71
C ALA A 5 -10.97 20.92 32.38
N ASP A 6 -9.89 21.50 32.91
CA ASP A 6 -9.53 22.89 32.63
C ASP A 6 -9.17 23.02 31.14
N THR A 7 -9.52 24.14 30.51
CA THR A 7 -9.21 24.42 29.11
C THR A 7 -7.70 24.30 28.82
N GLU A 8 -6.85 24.57 29.80
CA GLU A 8 -5.40 24.42 29.71
C GLU A 8 -4.92 22.96 29.61
N ASP A 9 -5.70 22.00 30.08
CA ASP A 9 -5.35 20.57 30.01
C ASP A 9 -5.42 20.01 28.59
N PHE A 10 -6.20 20.66 27.72
CA PHE A 10 -6.39 20.28 26.31
C PHE A 10 -5.38 20.92 25.36
N LEU A 11 -4.60 21.89 25.84
CA LEU A 11 -3.60 22.60 25.03
C LEU A 11 -2.38 21.73 24.74
N GLY A 12 -1.92 21.78 23.50
CA GLY A 12 -0.69 21.11 23.07
C GLY A 12 0.55 21.63 23.76
N ARG A 13 1.60 20.80 23.78
CA ARG A 13 2.91 21.18 24.34
C ARG A 13 3.48 22.44 23.69
N ALA A 14 3.26 22.63 22.40
CA ALA A 14 3.71 23.83 21.68
C ALA A 14 3.07 25.11 22.25
N VAL A 15 1.76 25.09 22.51
CA VAL A 15 1.04 26.23 23.10
C VAL A 15 1.58 26.58 24.49
N LYS A 16 1.80 25.55 25.32
CA LYS A 16 2.35 25.74 26.69
C LYS A 16 3.76 26.34 26.66
N VAL A 17 4.59 25.93 25.69
CA VAL A 17 5.91 26.54 25.46
C VAL A 17 5.76 28.00 25.00
N GLY A 18 4.78 28.29 24.14
CA GLY A 18 4.45 29.65 23.71
C GLY A 18 4.08 30.58 24.87
N PHE A 19 3.36 30.08 25.87
CA PHE A 19 3.07 30.84 27.10
C PHE A 19 4.33 31.12 27.92
N MET A 20 5.16 30.11 28.17
CA MET A 20 6.43 30.28 28.91
C MET A 20 7.35 31.29 28.21
N MET A 21 7.35 31.30 26.87
CA MET A 21 8.11 32.27 26.07
C MET A 21 7.61 33.71 26.31
N GLN A 22 6.30 33.93 26.33
CA GLN A 22 5.73 35.25 26.63
C GLN A 22 5.97 35.69 28.07
N GLU A 23 5.84 34.77 29.05
CA GLU A 23 6.18 35.03 30.46
C GLU A 23 7.65 35.41 30.65
N GLY A 24 8.54 34.85 29.83
CA GLY A 24 9.95 35.21 29.76
C GLY A 24 10.23 36.56 29.06
N GLY A 25 9.21 37.25 28.57
CA GLY A 25 9.33 38.56 27.92
C GLY A 25 9.58 38.53 26.41
N TYR A 26 9.49 37.37 25.77
CA TYR A 26 9.66 37.25 24.31
C TYR A 26 8.31 37.46 23.59
N ALA A 27 8.29 38.31 22.57
CA ALA A 27 7.10 38.53 21.75
C ALA A 27 6.83 37.34 20.82
N LYS A 28 5.55 37.02 20.59
CA LYS A 28 5.13 36.01 19.60
C LYS A 28 5.26 36.54 18.19
N THR A 29 5.76 35.71 17.30
CA THR A 29 5.75 35.91 15.84
C THR A 29 4.50 35.29 15.22
N GLU A 30 4.23 35.59 13.94
CA GLU A 30 3.13 34.95 13.20
C GLU A 30 3.27 33.41 13.20
N THR A 31 4.50 32.90 13.07
CA THR A 31 4.78 31.46 13.12
C THR A 31 4.38 30.87 14.48
N ASP A 32 4.59 31.58 15.58
CA ASP A 32 4.22 31.12 16.92
C ASP A 32 2.69 31.07 17.07
N LEU A 33 1.97 32.07 16.53
CA LEU A 33 0.50 32.07 16.51
C LEU A 33 -0.06 30.90 15.70
N ILE A 34 0.56 30.61 14.54
CA ILE A 34 0.21 29.44 13.74
C ILE A 34 0.44 28.15 14.53
N MET A 35 1.58 28.01 15.22
CA MET A 35 1.85 26.86 16.08
C MET A 35 0.85 26.73 17.24
N ASP A 36 0.38 27.84 17.80
CA ASP A 36 -0.64 27.85 18.83
C ASP A 36 -1.98 27.32 18.31
N ILE A 37 -2.44 27.82 17.16
CA ILE A 37 -3.67 27.38 16.49
C ILE A 37 -3.63 25.88 16.23
N LEU A 38 -2.52 25.42 15.69
CA LEU A 38 -2.25 24.03 15.38
C LEU A 38 -2.12 23.16 16.64
N GLY A 39 -1.68 23.78 17.74
CA GLY A 39 -1.56 23.19 19.06
C GLY A 39 -2.84 23.15 19.87
N GLY A 40 -3.93 23.78 19.40
CA GLY A 40 -5.25 23.74 20.04
C GLY A 40 -5.79 25.10 20.52
N MET A 41 -5.20 26.23 20.14
CA MET A 41 -5.64 27.56 20.61
C MET A 41 -5.69 28.62 19.50
N ALA A 42 -6.87 29.17 19.24
CA ALA A 42 -7.08 30.26 18.30
C ALA A 42 -6.56 31.62 18.85
N PRO A 43 -6.38 32.65 18.00
CA PRO A 43 -5.90 33.96 18.43
C PRO A 43 -6.81 34.68 19.44
N ASP A 44 -8.10 34.35 19.47
CA ASP A 44 -9.07 34.87 20.44
C ASP A 44 -9.10 34.07 21.76
N GLY A 45 -8.24 33.05 21.89
CA GLY A 45 -8.16 32.15 23.05
C GLY A 45 -9.16 31.00 23.00
N SER A 46 -10.01 30.90 21.97
CA SER A 46 -10.94 29.78 21.82
C SER A 46 -10.20 28.48 21.46
N PRO A 47 -10.71 27.31 21.89
CA PRO A 47 -10.06 26.04 21.59
C PRO A 47 -10.23 25.63 20.12
N THR A 48 -9.18 25.10 19.52
CA THR A 48 -9.19 24.51 18.16
C THR A 48 -8.89 23.01 18.22
N ILE A 49 -9.13 22.27 17.13
CA ILE A 49 -8.73 20.86 17.08
C ILE A 49 -7.21 20.76 16.98
N GLN A 50 -6.58 20.21 18.02
CA GLN A 50 -5.15 19.94 18.05
C GLN A 50 -4.76 18.99 16.91
N THR A 51 -3.90 19.45 16.00
CA THR A 51 -3.44 18.66 14.88
C THR A 51 -2.08 18.02 15.24
N ARG A 52 -2.01 16.69 15.24
CA ARG A 52 -0.87 15.89 15.75
C ARG A 52 0.07 15.37 14.66
N ALA A 53 0.02 15.98 13.47
CA ALA A 53 0.89 15.66 12.35
C ALA A 53 2.18 16.48 12.41
N ASN A 54 3.27 15.98 11.81
CA ASN A 54 4.48 16.77 11.60
C ASN A 54 4.14 17.99 10.73
N TYR A 55 4.23 19.17 11.32
CA TYR A 55 4.01 20.41 10.58
C TYR A 55 5.18 20.70 9.67
N PRO A 56 4.91 20.98 8.39
CA PRO A 56 5.98 21.23 7.47
C PRO A 56 6.60 22.63 7.72
N PRO A 57 7.90 22.83 7.43
CA PRO A 57 8.63 24.08 7.70
C PRO A 57 8.13 25.31 6.92
N HIS A 58 7.20 25.14 5.99
CA HIS A 58 6.77 26.19 5.06
C HIS A 58 5.64 27.08 5.61
N LEU A 59 5.29 27.00 6.89
CA LEU A 59 4.19 27.81 7.47
C LEU A 59 4.44 29.32 7.49
N ASN A 60 5.57 29.79 6.98
CA ASN A 60 5.76 31.20 6.63
C ASN A 60 5.16 31.47 5.23
N VAL A 61 3.84 31.29 5.13
CA VAL A 61 3.03 31.57 3.93
C VAL A 61 2.11 32.75 4.18
N PRO A 62 1.78 33.55 3.15
CA PRO A 62 0.79 34.60 3.27
C PRO A 62 -0.55 34.06 3.79
N GLN A 63 -1.09 34.71 4.83
CA GLN A 63 -2.33 34.31 5.52
C GLN A 63 -2.26 32.92 6.19
N GLY A 64 -1.08 32.53 6.67
CA GLY A 64 -0.88 31.24 7.34
C GLY A 64 -1.77 31.04 8.57
N ILE A 65 -2.10 32.11 9.31
CA ILE A 65 -3.08 32.07 10.41
C ILE A 65 -4.45 31.58 9.93
N TRP A 66 -4.96 32.12 8.81
CA TRP A 66 -6.27 31.74 8.28
C TRP A 66 -6.29 30.30 7.78
N ALA A 67 -5.24 29.89 7.07
CA ALA A 67 -5.06 28.51 6.63
C ALA A 67 -4.99 27.52 7.81
N ALA A 68 -4.31 27.89 8.90
CA ALA A 68 -4.23 27.09 10.12
C ALA A 68 -5.59 26.96 10.84
N LEU A 69 -6.37 28.03 10.88
CA LEU A 69 -7.73 28.01 11.43
C LEU A 69 -8.63 27.06 10.65
N ILE A 70 -8.61 27.13 9.31
CA ILE A 70 -9.37 26.20 8.44
C ILE A 70 -8.92 24.76 8.68
N ARG A 71 -7.60 24.51 8.75
CA ARG A 71 -7.05 23.16 8.96
C ARG A 71 -7.49 22.53 10.28
N THR A 72 -7.62 23.33 11.34
CA THR A 72 -7.92 22.88 12.71
C THR A 72 -9.42 22.80 13.00
N THR A 73 -10.24 22.80 11.96
CA THR A 73 -11.67 22.48 12.04
C THR A 73 -11.93 20.97 12.04
N ARG A 74 -13.07 20.58 12.60
CA ARG A 74 -13.50 19.18 12.68
C ARG A 74 -13.99 18.62 11.34
N ASN A 75 -14.64 19.45 10.53
CA ASN A 75 -15.30 19.06 9.29
C ASN A 75 -15.30 20.19 8.24
N ALA A 76 -15.86 19.91 7.06
CA ALA A 76 -15.87 20.85 5.93
C ALA A 76 -16.82 22.04 6.14
N GLN A 77 -17.91 21.88 6.91
CA GLN A 77 -18.87 22.93 7.22
C GLN A 77 -18.25 24.00 8.13
N GLU A 78 -17.55 23.58 9.20
CA GLU A 78 -16.81 24.49 10.08
C GLU A 78 -15.70 25.23 9.31
N ALA A 79 -14.97 24.51 8.44
CA ALA A 79 -13.96 25.11 7.57
C ALA A 79 -14.56 26.17 6.64
N TRP A 80 -15.73 25.89 6.07
CA TRP A 80 -16.44 26.85 5.23
C TRP A 80 -16.90 28.08 6.00
N ALA A 81 -17.43 27.91 7.21
CA ALA A 81 -17.83 29.01 8.06
C ALA A 81 -16.64 29.94 8.38
N LEU A 82 -15.47 29.38 8.69
CA LEU A 82 -14.23 30.15 8.89
C LEU A 82 -13.68 30.76 7.59
N PHE A 83 -13.88 30.12 6.44
CA PHE A 83 -13.54 30.69 5.14
C PHE A 83 -14.43 31.90 4.78
N LYS A 84 -15.67 31.96 5.27
CA LYS A 84 -16.52 33.15 5.05
C LYS A 84 -16.23 34.30 6.01
N HIS A 85 -15.54 34.04 7.12
CA HIS A 85 -15.22 35.02 8.14
C HIS A 85 -13.69 35.09 8.35
N PRO A 86 -12.96 35.81 7.46
CA PRO A 86 -11.52 35.96 7.59
C PRO A 86 -11.12 36.57 8.93
N PRO A 87 -9.91 36.24 9.45
CA PRO A 87 -9.37 36.89 10.66
C PRO A 87 -9.27 38.41 10.54
N GLU A 88 -8.94 38.89 9.33
CA GLU A 88 -8.92 40.31 8.99
C GLU A 88 -10.16 40.64 8.13
N PRO A 89 -11.05 41.55 8.59
CA PRO A 89 -12.24 41.92 7.84
C PRO A 89 -11.91 42.43 6.44
N GLY A 90 -12.54 41.83 5.42
CA GLY A 90 -12.33 42.18 4.01
C GLY A 90 -11.08 41.60 3.36
N ALA A 91 -10.30 40.77 4.07
CA ALA A 91 -9.18 40.05 3.46
C ALA A 91 -9.66 39.11 2.35
N LYS A 92 -8.92 39.09 1.23
CA LYS A 92 -9.16 38.16 0.14
C LYS A 92 -8.35 36.88 0.36
N PRO A 93 -8.93 35.68 0.17
CA PRO A 93 -8.23 34.42 0.39
C PRO A 93 -7.07 34.23 -0.59
N THR A 94 -5.93 33.75 -0.08
CA THR A 94 -4.78 33.33 -0.90
C THR A 94 -4.96 31.90 -1.42
N SER A 95 -4.13 31.49 -2.37
CA SER A 95 -4.06 30.10 -2.88
C SER A 95 -3.94 29.10 -1.72
N GLU A 96 -3.13 29.38 -0.70
CA GLU A 96 -2.98 28.47 0.44
C GLU A 96 -4.27 28.31 1.27
N VAL A 97 -5.02 29.40 1.48
CA VAL A 97 -6.32 29.37 2.18
C VAL A 97 -7.33 28.51 1.41
N TYR A 98 -7.40 28.68 0.07
CA TYR A 98 -8.21 27.82 -0.79
C TYR A 98 -7.77 26.36 -0.72
N LEU A 99 -6.46 26.08 -0.74
CA LEU A 99 -5.93 24.73 -0.71
C LEU A 99 -6.30 23.98 0.57
N GLU A 100 -6.17 24.60 1.74
CA GLU A 100 -6.54 23.95 3.00
C GLU A 100 -8.05 23.71 3.10
N LEU A 101 -8.89 24.62 2.57
CA LEU A 101 -10.34 24.40 2.46
C LEU A 101 -10.66 23.21 1.53
N MET A 102 -10.11 23.20 0.31
CA MET A 102 -10.33 22.11 -0.65
C MET A 102 -9.86 20.76 -0.10
N GLN A 103 -8.74 20.74 0.61
CA GLN A 103 -8.23 19.54 1.27
C GLN A 103 -9.14 19.06 2.40
N LYS A 104 -9.80 19.97 3.11
CA LYS A 104 -10.80 19.62 4.12
C LYS A 104 -12.08 19.07 3.48
N ILE A 105 -12.53 19.65 2.38
CA ILE A 105 -13.71 19.18 1.62
C ILE A 105 -13.45 17.78 1.03
N ALA A 106 -12.25 17.54 0.48
CA ALA A 106 -11.87 16.26 -0.10
C ALA A 106 -11.55 15.17 0.93
N ALA A 107 -11.45 15.51 2.22
CA ALA A 107 -11.07 14.57 3.25
C ALA A 107 -12.17 13.53 3.51
N LYS A 108 -11.75 12.28 3.74
CA LYS A 108 -12.66 11.18 4.01
C LYS A 108 -13.24 11.29 5.43
N PRO A 109 -14.47 10.79 5.66
CA PRO A 109 -14.97 10.63 7.01
C PRO A 109 -14.08 9.66 7.79
N ALA A 110 -13.90 9.92 9.08
CA ALA A 110 -13.19 9.02 9.98
C ALA A 110 -13.88 7.65 10.00
N ASP A 111 -13.09 6.59 9.85
CA ASP A 111 -13.61 5.22 9.93
C ASP A 111 -13.94 4.89 11.40
N PRO A 112 -15.20 4.57 11.75
CA PRO A 112 -15.60 4.25 13.11
C PRO A 112 -14.85 3.05 13.72
N ALA A 113 -14.30 2.16 12.87
CA ALA A 113 -13.50 1.03 13.32
C ALA A 113 -12.07 1.42 13.73
N HIS A 114 -11.63 2.64 13.43
CA HIS A 114 -10.36 3.19 13.85
C HIS A 114 -10.54 4.12 15.07
N HIS A 115 -9.67 4.01 16.07
CA HIS A 115 -9.66 4.87 17.25
C HIS A 115 -8.96 6.22 16.98
N ASN A 116 -9.21 6.81 15.82
CA ASN A 116 -8.65 8.10 15.47
C ASN A 116 -9.47 9.20 16.15
N LEU A 117 -8.80 10.16 16.77
CA LEU A 117 -9.43 11.36 17.30
C LEU A 117 -9.35 12.50 16.27
N PRO A 118 -10.23 13.52 16.37
CA PRO A 118 -10.07 14.74 15.59
C PRO A 118 -8.64 15.29 15.70
N GLY A 119 -8.02 15.53 14.54
CA GLY A 119 -6.65 16.05 14.45
C GLY A 119 -5.52 15.02 14.42
N ASP A 120 -5.79 13.72 14.63
CA ASP A 120 -4.80 12.64 14.41
C ASP A 120 -4.44 12.50 12.93
N GLY A 121 -5.35 12.86 12.03
CA GLY A 121 -5.14 12.86 10.58
C GLY A 121 -5.95 13.98 9.90
N ARG A 122 -6.15 13.83 8.59
CA ARG A 122 -6.97 14.78 7.81
C ARG A 122 -8.45 14.41 7.77
N GLU A 123 -8.84 13.26 8.32
CA GLU A 123 -10.21 12.78 8.31
C GLU A 123 -11.18 13.78 8.95
N VAL A 124 -12.38 13.87 8.38
CA VAL A 124 -13.46 14.71 8.93
C VAL A 124 -14.29 13.91 9.92
N PHE A 125 -14.73 14.58 10.98
CA PHE A 125 -15.56 13.98 12.01
C PHE A 125 -16.95 14.62 11.98
N PRO A 126 -18.02 13.82 12.02
CA PRO A 126 -19.37 14.37 12.01
C PRO A 126 -19.63 15.20 13.27
N PHE A 127 -20.51 16.19 13.16
CA PHE A 127 -21.10 16.88 14.30
C PHE A 127 -22.58 16.49 14.42
N ASP A 128 -23.18 16.75 15.57
CA ASP A 128 -24.58 16.43 15.80
C ASP A 128 -25.48 17.41 15.05
N GLU A 129 -26.04 16.94 13.93
CA GLU A 129 -26.98 17.69 13.08
C GLU A 129 -28.45 17.36 13.37
N THR A 130 -28.75 16.60 14.43
CA THR A 130 -30.12 16.12 14.73
C THR A 130 -31.13 17.24 14.93
N ASN A 131 -30.67 18.41 15.38
CA ASN A 131 -31.51 19.58 15.66
C ASN A 131 -31.61 20.57 14.49
N LEU A 132 -30.94 20.31 13.35
CA LEU A 132 -30.96 21.21 12.20
C LEU A 132 -31.99 20.77 11.17
N SER A 133 -32.76 21.73 10.65
CA SER A 133 -33.62 21.51 9.48
C SER A 133 -32.79 21.25 8.21
N ASP A 134 -33.38 20.58 7.22
CA ASP A 134 -32.70 20.34 5.93
C ASP A 134 -32.30 21.64 5.22
N TYR A 135 -33.08 22.71 5.43
CA TYR A 135 -32.76 24.04 4.91
C TYR A 135 -31.53 24.65 5.60
N GLU A 136 -31.41 24.52 6.92
CA GLU A 136 -30.23 24.99 7.66
C GLU A 136 -28.99 24.19 7.29
N LYS A 137 -29.12 22.85 7.16
CA LYS A 137 -28.03 21.98 6.69
C LYS A 137 -27.52 22.41 5.32
N ALA A 138 -28.42 22.69 4.38
CA ALA A 138 -28.03 23.11 3.02
C ALA A 138 -27.20 24.41 3.01
N ARG A 139 -27.46 25.35 3.94
CA ARG A 139 -26.72 26.63 4.04
C ARG A 139 -25.33 26.49 4.65
N LEU A 140 -25.07 25.38 5.35
CA LEU A 140 -23.78 25.08 5.98
C LEU A 140 -22.84 24.33 5.03
N LEU A 141 -23.35 23.80 3.93
CA LEU A 141 -22.53 23.03 2.98
C LEU A 141 -21.56 23.96 2.22
N PRO A 142 -20.27 23.61 2.16
CA PRO A 142 -19.34 24.30 1.26
C PRO A 142 -19.72 24.08 -0.21
N PRO A 143 -19.29 24.99 -1.11
CA PRO A 143 -19.30 24.73 -2.53
C PRO A 143 -18.42 23.51 -2.87
N SER A 144 -18.68 22.91 -4.02
CA SER A 144 -17.83 21.88 -4.58
C SER A 144 -16.45 22.43 -4.95
N ILE A 145 -15.44 21.56 -5.04
CA ILE A 145 -14.08 21.97 -5.41
C ILE A 145 -14.03 22.66 -6.80
N PRO A 146 -14.74 22.17 -7.85
CA PRO A 146 -14.82 22.90 -9.12
C PRO A 146 -15.39 24.31 -8.98
N GLU A 147 -16.45 24.50 -8.18
CA GLU A 147 -17.04 25.83 -7.93
C GLU A 147 -16.07 26.75 -7.18
N LEU A 148 -15.32 26.23 -6.21
CA LEU A 148 -14.28 26.99 -5.52
C LEU A 148 -13.15 27.41 -6.46
N ILE A 149 -12.76 26.54 -7.40
CA ILE A 149 -11.75 26.86 -8.42
C ILE A 149 -12.26 27.96 -9.35
N GLU A 150 -13.53 27.90 -9.75
CA GLU A 150 -14.16 28.94 -10.55
C GLU A 150 -14.22 30.28 -9.80
N GLU A 151 -14.61 30.28 -8.51
CA GLU A 151 -14.57 31.46 -7.64
C GLU A 151 -13.16 32.03 -7.52
N MET A 152 -12.16 31.18 -7.33
CA MET A 152 -10.75 31.55 -7.25
C MET A 152 -10.27 32.23 -8.55
N PHE A 153 -10.67 31.71 -9.72
CA PHE A 153 -10.37 32.34 -11.00
C PHE A 153 -11.07 33.68 -11.19
N ASN A 154 -12.35 33.77 -10.81
CA ASN A 154 -13.14 35.00 -10.90
C ASN A 154 -12.60 36.11 -9.98
N THR A 155 -11.97 35.74 -8.87
CA THR A 155 -11.34 36.68 -7.92
C THR A 155 -9.90 37.04 -8.29
N GLY A 156 -9.35 36.42 -9.35
CA GLY A 156 -7.99 36.68 -9.85
C GLY A 156 -6.89 35.98 -9.06
N VAL A 157 -7.23 34.95 -8.28
CA VAL A 157 -6.25 34.12 -7.55
C VAL A 157 -5.77 32.99 -8.46
N VAL A 158 -4.46 32.83 -8.59
CA VAL A 158 -3.82 31.83 -9.45
C VAL A 158 -3.58 30.52 -8.71
N ILE A 159 -3.49 29.40 -9.44
CA ILE A 159 -3.11 28.11 -8.86
C ILE A 159 -1.60 28.10 -8.66
N GLU A 160 -1.15 28.12 -7.41
CA GLU A 160 0.27 27.98 -7.07
C GLU A 160 0.72 26.51 -7.13
N GLY A 161 2.03 26.30 -7.27
CA GLY A 161 2.61 24.98 -7.53
C GLY A 161 2.19 23.86 -6.56
N ARG A 162 2.07 24.12 -5.25
CA ARG A 162 1.61 23.12 -4.26
C ARG A 162 0.16 22.73 -4.48
N MET A 163 -0.71 23.72 -4.72
CA MET A 163 -2.11 23.48 -5.04
C MET A 163 -2.23 22.70 -6.34
N LEU A 164 -1.49 23.09 -7.38
CA LEU A 164 -1.49 22.39 -8.67
C LEU A 164 -1.10 20.91 -8.50
N ALA A 165 0.00 20.63 -7.79
CA ALA A 165 0.43 19.26 -7.54
C ALA A 165 -0.62 18.45 -6.78
N TRP A 166 -1.30 19.06 -5.79
CA TRP A 166 -2.39 18.42 -5.06
C TRP A 166 -3.62 18.15 -5.94
N LEU A 167 -4.06 19.14 -6.72
CA LEU A 167 -5.20 19.02 -7.63
C LEU A 167 -4.96 17.91 -8.65
N MET A 168 -3.80 17.88 -9.30
CA MET A 168 -3.43 16.85 -10.26
C MET A 168 -3.43 15.45 -9.64
N SER A 169 -2.82 15.31 -8.45
CA SER A 169 -2.67 14.00 -7.82
C SER A 169 -3.97 13.43 -7.25
N HIS A 170 -4.83 14.27 -6.67
CA HIS A 170 -5.98 13.81 -5.88
C HIS A 170 -7.35 14.17 -6.47
N HIS A 171 -7.48 15.29 -7.19
CA HIS A 171 -8.78 15.84 -7.60
C HIS A 171 -9.09 15.69 -9.09
N SER A 172 -8.11 15.78 -10.00
CA SER A 172 -8.39 15.82 -11.45
C SER A 172 -9.02 14.52 -11.97
N ASP A 173 -10.28 14.52 -12.34
CA ASP A 173 -10.98 13.30 -12.80
C ASP A 173 -10.62 12.88 -14.23
N SER A 174 -9.95 13.74 -14.98
CA SER A 174 -9.42 13.45 -16.30
C SER A 174 -8.09 14.14 -16.54
N PHE A 175 -7.41 13.75 -17.62
CA PHE A 175 -6.18 14.43 -18.04
C PHE A 175 -6.47 15.85 -18.56
N GLU A 176 -7.63 16.07 -19.18
CA GLU A 176 -8.07 17.39 -19.66
C GLU A 176 -8.27 18.37 -18.50
N THR A 177 -8.88 17.94 -17.40
CA THR A 177 -9.01 18.78 -16.20
C THR A 177 -7.64 19.14 -15.62
N ALA A 178 -6.68 18.20 -15.63
CA ALA A 178 -5.32 18.49 -15.19
C ALA A 178 -4.62 19.52 -16.11
N LEU A 179 -4.83 19.44 -17.43
CA LEU A 179 -4.31 20.42 -18.38
C LEU A 179 -4.91 21.82 -18.16
N GLN A 180 -6.22 21.90 -17.90
CA GLN A 180 -6.88 23.17 -17.55
C GLN A 180 -6.26 23.80 -16.30
N TYR A 181 -6.00 23.02 -15.24
CA TYR A 181 -5.35 23.55 -14.04
C TYR A 181 -3.91 24.04 -14.31
N ILE A 182 -3.17 23.39 -15.21
CA ILE A 182 -1.84 23.88 -15.62
C ILE A 182 -1.95 25.22 -16.33
N ASP A 183 -2.95 25.41 -17.19
CA ASP A 183 -3.14 26.65 -17.94
C ASP A 183 -3.34 27.85 -17.00
N HIS A 184 -4.09 27.66 -15.91
CA HIS A 184 -4.38 28.65 -14.89
C HIS A 184 -3.37 28.72 -13.73
N SER A 185 -2.22 28.04 -13.85
CA SER A 185 -1.18 28.06 -12.83
C SER A 185 -0.19 29.23 -12.95
N ASP A 186 0.53 29.51 -11.86
CA ASP A 186 1.60 30.51 -11.75
C ASP A 186 2.93 30.08 -12.39
N LEU A 187 2.99 28.88 -12.97
CA LEU A 187 4.19 28.33 -13.56
C LEU A 187 4.66 29.12 -14.80
N ASN A 188 5.97 29.12 -15.05
CA ASN A 188 6.52 29.65 -16.29
C ASN A 188 6.12 28.79 -17.51
N GLU A 189 6.19 29.38 -18.71
CA GLU A 189 5.74 28.70 -19.93
C GLU A 189 6.57 27.44 -20.25
N GLU A 190 7.84 27.42 -19.88
CA GLU A 190 8.70 26.24 -20.04
C GLU A 190 8.22 25.05 -19.19
N ALA A 191 7.89 25.28 -17.91
CA ALA A 191 7.35 24.26 -17.01
C ALA A 191 5.95 23.84 -17.45
N LYS A 192 5.07 24.79 -17.83
CA LYS A 192 3.75 24.46 -18.39
C LYS A 192 3.88 23.57 -19.61
N LYS A 193 4.78 23.89 -20.54
CA LYS A 193 5.02 23.08 -21.75
C LYS A 193 5.51 21.68 -21.42
N GLU A 194 6.42 21.53 -20.46
CA GLU A 194 6.94 20.23 -20.05
C GLU A 194 5.88 19.37 -19.34
N LEU A 195 5.05 19.97 -18.48
CA LEU A 195 3.93 19.31 -17.82
C LEU A 195 2.87 18.86 -18.83
N ARG A 196 2.44 19.75 -19.74
CA ARG A 196 1.47 19.44 -20.80
C ARG A 196 1.98 18.29 -21.67
N TRP A 197 3.25 18.31 -22.05
CA TRP A 197 3.87 17.23 -22.83
C TRP A 197 3.82 15.90 -22.08
N SER A 198 4.22 15.90 -20.80
CA SER A 198 4.25 14.69 -19.96
C SER A 198 2.86 14.07 -19.78
N ILE A 199 1.84 14.89 -19.58
CA ILE A 199 0.43 14.45 -19.47
C ILE A 199 -0.08 13.91 -20.81
N THR A 200 0.21 14.60 -21.91
CA THR A 200 -0.22 14.18 -23.24
C THR A 200 0.44 12.86 -23.64
N ASP A 201 1.71 12.64 -23.26
CA ASP A 201 2.41 11.37 -23.51
C ASP A 201 1.75 10.20 -22.79
N CYS A 202 1.23 10.40 -21.57
CA CYS A 202 0.52 9.37 -20.80
C CYS A 202 -0.79 8.88 -21.46
N GLN A 203 -1.32 9.63 -22.43
CA GLN A 203 -2.53 9.32 -23.20
C GLN A 203 -2.23 8.64 -24.54
N LYS A 204 -0.96 8.41 -24.87
CA LYS A 204 -0.61 7.76 -26.14
C LYS A 204 -1.00 6.28 -26.10
N PRO A 205 -1.58 5.75 -27.19
CA PRO A 205 -1.95 4.33 -27.26
C PRO A 205 -0.75 3.40 -27.52
N THR A 206 0.47 3.94 -27.70
CA THR A 206 1.63 3.19 -28.18
C THR A 206 2.66 3.02 -27.06
N LEU A 207 3.15 1.78 -26.88
CA LEU A 207 4.18 1.40 -25.91
C LEU A 207 5.61 1.90 -26.25
N GLY A 208 5.74 2.83 -27.20
CA GLY A 208 7.03 3.31 -27.68
C GLY A 208 7.72 4.17 -26.62
N SER A 209 9.07 4.16 -26.63
CA SER A 209 9.78 5.25 -25.96
C SER A 209 9.33 6.56 -26.60
N PRO A 210 9.01 7.59 -25.82
CA PRO A 210 8.66 8.89 -26.39
C PRO A 210 9.78 9.42 -27.27
N ASP A 211 9.40 10.11 -28.33
CA ASP A 211 10.30 10.65 -29.36
C ASP A 211 11.21 11.78 -28.83
N ARG A 212 10.89 12.33 -27.64
CA ARG A 212 11.56 13.47 -27.02
C ARG A 212 12.09 13.08 -25.63
N PRO A 213 13.36 13.41 -25.29
CA PRO A 213 13.89 13.22 -23.95
C PRO A 213 13.25 14.21 -22.96
N LEU A 214 13.05 13.76 -21.72
CA LEU A 214 12.51 14.58 -20.64
C LEU A 214 13.47 15.73 -20.29
N MET A 215 12.97 16.97 -20.28
CA MET A 215 13.76 18.13 -19.87
C MET A 215 13.64 18.35 -18.36
N SER A 216 14.38 17.53 -17.63
CA SER A 216 14.43 17.41 -16.17
C SER A 216 14.57 18.72 -15.37
N LYS A 217 15.27 19.73 -15.90
CA LYS A 217 15.50 21.02 -15.22
C LYS A 217 14.20 21.78 -14.92
N ASN A 218 13.13 21.45 -15.63
CA ASN A 218 11.86 22.18 -15.57
C ASN A 218 10.79 21.44 -14.76
N LEU A 219 11.08 20.25 -14.21
CA LEU A 219 10.12 19.43 -13.48
C LEU A 219 10.56 19.18 -12.04
N SER A 220 9.87 19.78 -11.08
CA SER A 220 10.09 19.49 -9.66
C SER A 220 9.67 18.06 -9.32
N SER A 221 10.24 17.51 -8.23
CA SER A 221 9.88 16.18 -7.71
C SER A 221 8.39 16.07 -7.35
N ASP A 222 7.78 17.15 -6.88
CA ASP A 222 6.36 17.21 -6.54
C ASP A 222 5.46 17.06 -7.77
N PHE A 223 5.81 17.73 -8.88
CA PHE A 223 5.05 17.59 -10.12
C PHE A 223 5.25 16.23 -10.79
N LEU A 224 6.48 15.68 -10.75
CA LEU A 224 6.72 14.31 -11.20
C LEU A 224 5.85 13.32 -10.45
N ARG A 225 5.83 13.42 -9.12
CA ARG A 225 4.98 12.59 -8.26
C ARG A 225 3.49 12.79 -8.56
N ALA A 226 3.07 14.03 -8.83
CA ALA A 226 1.68 14.35 -9.16
C ALA A 226 1.25 13.73 -10.50
N ILE A 227 2.08 13.80 -11.54
CA ILE A 227 1.81 13.17 -12.84
C ILE A 227 1.74 11.64 -12.69
N VAL A 228 2.68 11.04 -11.95
CA VAL A 228 2.68 9.60 -11.68
C VAL A 228 1.41 9.18 -10.94
N ALA A 229 0.99 9.96 -9.93
CA ALA A 229 -0.24 9.71 -9.20
C ALA A 229 -1.48 9.81 -10.11
N LEU A 230 -1.55 10.84 -10.96
CA LEU A 230 -2.61 11.04 -11.95
C LEU A 230 -2.69 9.86 -12.93
N ALA A 231 -1.56 9.50 -13.55
CA ALA A 231 -1.47 8.38 -14.49
C ALA A 231 -1.89 7.05 -13.85
N CYS A 232 -1.48 6.81 -12.59
CA CYS A 232 -1.87 5.62 -11.84
C CYS A 232 -3.34 5.60 -11.41
N ARG A 233 -3.96 6.76 -11.16
CA ARG A 233 -5.36 6.88 -10.76
C ARG A 233 -6.31 6.77 -11.94
N LEU A 234 -5.95 7.39 -13.08
CA LEU A 234 -6.73 7.36 -14.32
C LEU A 234 -6.50 6.10 -15.16
N GLN A 235 -5.59 5.21 -14.74
CA GLN A 235 -5.44 3.90 -15.33
C GLN A 235 -6.79 3.13 -15.28
N PRO A 236 -7.29 2.59 -16.41
CA PRO A 236 -8.55 1.89 -16.43
C PRO A 236 -8.61 0.70 -15.46
N CYS A 237 -9.79 0.46 -14.90
CA CYS A 237 -10.09 -0.69 -14.04
C CYS A 237 -11.30 -1.45 -14.58
N HIS A 238 -11.32 -2.78 -14.46
CA HIS A 238 -12.53 -3.56 -14.71
C HIS A 238 -13.60 -3.19 -13.68
N THR A 239 -14.84 -3.00 -14.14
CA THR A 239 -16.02 -2.85 -13.30
C THR A 239 -16.54 -4.22 -12.88
N ALA A 240 -17.16 -4.33 -11.71
CA ALA A 240 -17.74 -5.58 -11.22
C ALA A 240 -18.76 -6.18 -12.21
N ASP A 241 -19.49 -5.31 -12.90
CA ASP A 241 -20.53 -5.68 -13.87
C ASP A 241 -19.99 -6.09 -15.24
N SER A 242 -18.68 -5.93 -15.50
CA SER A 242 -18.09 -6.23 -16.82
C SER A 242 -16.60 -6.62 -16.71
N PRO A 243 -16.30 -7.80 -16.13
CA PRO A 243 -14.93 -8.29 -15.92
C PRO A 243 -14.17 -8.59 -17.22
N HIS A 244 -14.87 -8.67 -18.35
CA HIS A 244 -14.28 -8.91 -19.68
C HIS A 244 -14.36 -7.69 -20.61
N PHE A 245 -14.91 -6.56 -20.15
CA PHE A 245 -14.94 -5.36 -20.96
C PHE A 245 -13.53 -4.76 -21.01
N THR A 246 -12.99 -4.70 -22.22
CA THR A 246 -11.75 -3.99 -22.50
C THR A 246 -12.09 -2.51 -22.69
N PRO A 247 -11.67 -1.63 -21.77
CA PRO A 247 -11.90 -0.20 -21.94
C PRO A 247 -11.23 0.29 -23.25
N PRO A 248 -11.75 1.36 -23.87
CA PRO A 248 -11.18 1.91 -25.10
C PRO A 248 -9.68 2.17 -24.93
N SER A 249 -8.90 1.85 -25.97
CA SER A 249 -7.44 1.73 -25.95
C SER A 249 -6.66 3.00 -25.58
N ARG A 250 -7.31 4.17 -25.51
CA ARG A 250 -6.63 5.46 -25.38
C ARG A 250 -5.78 5.59 -24.11
N ASN A 251 -6.12 4.91 -23.00
CA ASN A 251 -5.42 5.10 -21.72
C ASN A 251 -4.90 3.81 -21.05
N ILE A 252 -4.78 2.69 -21.78
CA ILE A 252 -4.32 1.42 -21.20
C ILE A 252 -2.81 1.46 -20.84
N HIS A 253 -2.06 2.43 -21.36
CA HIS A 253 -0.61 2.49 -21.20
C HIS A 253 -0.12 3.57 -20.23
N SER A 254 -0.99 4.27 -19.50
CA SER A 254 -0.57 5.36 -18.60
C SER A 254 0.43 4.92 -17.51
N ILE A 255 0.27 3.72 -16.94
CA ILE A 255 1.26 3.15 -16.01
C ILE A 255 2.61 2.86 -16.69
N HIS A 256 2.61 2.46 -17.97
CA HIS A 256 3.86 2.23 -18.71
C HIS A 256 4.62 3.55 -18.90
N HIS A 257 3.91 4.62 -19.26
CA HIS A 257 4.46 5.97 -19.35
C HIS A 257 4.95 6.45 -17.98
N ALA A 258 4.22 6.19 -16.88
CA ALA A 258 4.68 6.53 -15.53
C ALA A 258 6.00 5.83 -15.16
N ILE A 259 6.18 4.55 -15.50
CA ILE A 259 7.45 3.82 -15.30
C ILE A 259 8.57 4.48 -16.10
N TRP A 260 8.31 4.80 -17.37
CA TRP A 260 9.29 5.48 -18.22
C TRP A 260 9.67 6.85 -17.66
N LEU A 261 8.68 7.65 -17.22
CA LEU A 261 8.86 9.01 -16.75
C LEU A 261 9.74 9.06 -15.50
N VAL A 262 9.46 8.19 -14.51
CA VAL A 262 10.28 8.12 -13.28
C VAL A 262 11.71 7.68 -13.59
N ARG A 263 11.88 6.71 -14.50
CA ARG A 263 13.21 6.28 -14.95
C ARG A 263 13.97 7.42 -15.63
N ALA A 264 13.34 8.13 -16.55
CA ALA A 264 13.93 9.25 -17.30
C ALA A 264 14.31 10.41 -16.37
N ALA A 265 13.45 10.75 -15.40
CA ALA A 265 13.72 11.79 -14.42
C ALA A 265 14.93 11.46 -13.54
N TRP A 266 15.09 10.20 -13.15
CA TRP A 266 16.23 9.76 -12.33
C TRP A 266 17.55 9.76 -13.09
N SER A 267 17.52 9.46 -14.39
CA SER A 267 18.72 9.53 -15.24
C SER A 267 19.22 10.95 -15.49
N SER A 268 18.55 11.97 -14.95
CA SER A 268 18.97 13.35 -15.12
C SER A 268 19.56 13.97 -13.86
N GLU A 269 20.68 14.66 -14.01
CA GLU A 269 21.46 15.29 -12.94
C GLU A 269 20.72 16.37 -12.14
N HIS A 270 19.53 16.81 -12.59
CA HIS A 270 18.88 18.03 -12.10
C HIS A 270 17.58 17.82 -11.31
N VAL A 271 17.03 16.61 -11.24
CA VAL A 271 15.85 16.34 -10.40
C VAL A 271 16.35 15.92 -9.03
N SER A 272 15.98 16.67 -7.98
CA SER A 272 16.14 16.22 -6.60
C SER A 272 15.52 14.83 -6.48
N ASN A 273 16.33 13.84 -6.07
CA ASN A 273 15.99 12.42 -5.97
C ASN A 273 14.46 12.21 -5.87
N PRO A 274 13.79 11.68 -6.94
CA PRO A 274 12.34 11.46 -7.02
C PRO A 274 11.72 10.70 -5.82
N GLY A 275 12.55 10.18 -4.92
CA GLY A 275 12.19 9.47 -3.72
C GLY A 275 11.63 8.09 -4.07
N ALA A 276 11.74 7.16 -3.13
CA ALA A 276 11.09 5.85 -3.26
C ALA A 276 9.56 5.95 -3.46
N GLY A 277 8.97 7.10 -3.12
CA GLY A 277 7.53 7.34 -3.19
C GLY A 277 6.91 7.26 -4.59
N SER A 278 7.64 7.62 -5.66
CA SER A 278 7.11 7.52 -7.04
C SER A 278 6.94 6.06 -7.48
N TRP A 279 7.94 5.22 -7.18
CA TRP A 279 7.86 3.78 -7.43
C TRP A 279 6.79 3.10 -6.58
N GLU A 280 6.60 3.53 -5.33
CA GLU A 280 5.54 3.03 -4.47
C GLU A 280 4.14 3.33 -5.03
N LEU A 281 3.92 4.52 -5.61
CA LEU A 281 2.63 4.85 -6.24
C LEU A 281 2.32 3.91 -7.40
N ILE A 282 3.30 3.66 -8.27
CA ILE A 282 3.16 2.75 -9.41
C ILE A 282 2.89 1.32 -8.92
N MET A 283 3.68 0.82 -7.97
CA MET A 283 3.49 -0.54 -7.43
C MET A 283 2.15 -0.69 -6.72
N ARG A 284 1.71 0.33 -5.98
CA ARG A 284 0.40 0.33 -5.32
C ARG A 284 -0.73 0.28 -6.36
N ALA A 285 -0.61 1.01 -7.47
CA ALA A 285 -1.56 0.93 -8.56
C ALA A 285 -1.60 -0.49 -9.16
N LEU A 286 -0.44 -1.06 -9.48
CA LEU A 286 -0.33 -2.44 -9.99
C LEU A 286 -0.91 -3.47 -9.01
N SER A 287 -0.91 -3.20 -7.70
CA SER A 287 -1.46 -4.09 -6.68
C SER A 287 -3.00 -4.11 -6.59
N LYS A 288 -3.71 -3.19 -7.27
CA LYS A 288 -5.19 -3.17 -7.29
C LYS A 288 -5.73 -4.36 -8.09
N PRO A 289 -6.68 -5.16 -7.59
CA PRO A 289 -7.09 -6.42 -8.22
C PRO A 289 -7.69 -6.23 -9.63
N ASN A 290 -8.39 -5.13 -9.86
CA ASN A 290 -9.14 -4.84 -11.07
C ASN A 290 -8.43 -3.92 -12.08
N ILE A 291 -7.19 -3.49 -11.81
CA ILE A 291 -6.49 -2.57 -12.73
C ILE A 291 -6.16 -3.26 -14.05
N VAL A 292 -6.34 -2.55 -15.17
CA VAL A 292 -6.11 -3.06 -16.53
C VAL A 292 -4.86 -2.44 -17.10
N VAL A 293 -3.81 -3.23 -17.33
CA VAL A 293 -2.55 -2.80 -17.97
C VAL A 293 -2.32 -3.46 -19.33
N SER A 294 -3.07 -4.53 -19.64
CA SER A 294 -2.99 -5.24 -20.91
C SER A 294 -4.33 -5.87 -21.27
N PRO A 295 -4.75 -5.84 -22.54
CA PRO A 295 -6.04 -6.37 -22.97
C PRO A 295 -6.11 -7.91 -23.02
N ARG A 296 -4.96 -8.62 -23.06
CA ARG A 296 -4.93 -10.09 -23.30
C ARG A 296 -4.47 -10.90 -22.09
N ASP A 297 -3.45 -10.44 -21.38
CA ASP A 297 -2.86 -11.15 -20.24
C ASP A 297 -2.63 -10.18 -19.08
N ASN A 298 -3.72 -9.59 -18.61
CA ASN A 298 -3.66 -8.51 -17.64
C ASN A 298 -2.96 -8.92 -16.32
N SER A 299 -3.26 -10.11 -15.81
CA SER A 299 -2.79 -10.57 -14.50
C SER A 299 -1.27 -10.77 -14.45
N PHE A 300 -0.69 -11.45 -15.44
CA PHE A 300 0.74 -11.74 -15.45
C PHE A 300 1.55 -10.61 -16.06
N GLU A 301 0.95 -9.78 -16.93
CA GLU A 301 1.60 -8.54 -17.35
C GLU A 301 1.82 -7.58 -16.17
N ARG A 302 0.90 -7.53 -15.20
CA ARG A 302 1.13 -6.77 -13.95
C ARG A 302 2.36 -7.26 -13.18
N VAL A 303 2.61 -8.57 -13.14
CA VAL A 303 3.82 -9.14 -12.51
C VAL A 303 5.08 -8.71 -13.27
N ARG A 304 5.04 -8.73 -14.61
CA ARG A 304 6.16 -8.28 -15.45
C ARG A 304 6.45 -6.78 -15.28
N LEU A 305 5.41 -5.95 -15.19
CA LEU A 305 5.57 -4.53 -14.89
C LEU A 305 6.09 -4.31 -13.48
N ALA A 306 5.66 -5.11 -12.50
CA ALA A 306 6.22 -5.07 -11.16
C ALA A 306 7.72 -5.39 -11.15
N PHE A 307 8.18 -6.35 -11.96
CA PHE A 307 9.62 -6.59 -12.13
C PHE A 307 10.35 -5.38 -12.71
N LYS A 308 9.79 -4.70 -13.73
CA LYS A 308 10.37 -3.45 -14.25
C LYS A 308 10.51 -2.41 -13.15
N VAL A 309 9.47 -2.19 -12.36
CA VAL A 309 9.49 -1.20 -11.28
C VAL A 309 10.55 -1.56 -10.24
N LEU A 310 10.60 -2.82 -9.80
CA LEU A 310 11.56 -3.27 -8.79
C LEU A 310 13.01 -3.25 -9.28
N GLU A 311 13.25 -3.57 -10.56
CA GLU A 311 14.58 -3.44 -11.18
C GLU A 311 15.07 -2.00 -11.20
N ASN A 312 14.19 -1.05 -11.57
CA ASN A 312 14.55 0.37 -11.54
C ASN A 312 14.69 0.89 -10.10
N ALA A 313 13.81 0.49 -9.18
CA ALA A 313 13.91 0.88 -7.78
C ALA A 313 15.18 0.32 -7.12
N GLU A 314 15.59 -0.91 -7.45
CA GLU A 314 16.84 -1.51 -6.97
C GLU A 314 18.07 -0.76 -7.47
N ALA A 315 18.13 -0.47 -8.78
CA ALA A 315 19.22 0.30 -9.37
C ALA A 315 19.38 1.70 -8.75
N GLN A 316 18.32 2.20 -8.10
CA GLN A 316 18.24 3.51 -7.47
C GLN A 316 18.33 3.46 -5.93
N GLY A 317 18.55 2.27 -5.34
CA GLY A 317 18.62 2.11 -3.88
C GLY A 317 17.30 2.39 -3.15
N ALA A 318 16.17 2.33 -3.85
CA ALA A 318 14.85 2.74 -3.37
C ALA A 318 13.98 1.58 -2.85
N LEU A 319 14.52 0.37 -2.73
CA LEU A 319 13.78 -0.80 -2.24
C LEU A 319 13.38 -0.63 -0.76
N ASN A 320 12.11 -0.92 -0.46
CA ASN A 320 11.57 -0.82 0.89
C ASN A 320 10.38 -1.78 1.12
N PHE A 321 9.88 -1.86 2.36
CA PHE A 321 8.77 -2.74 2.71
C PHE A 321 7.42 -2.38 2.06
N GLY A 322 7.22 -1.12 1.64
CA GLY A 322 6.04 -0.68 0.89
C GLY A 322 6.01 -1.28 -0.52
N LEU A 323 7.14 -1.25 -1.23
CA LEU A 323 7.33 -1.94 -2.51
C LEU A 323 7.19 -3.45 -2.36
N PHE A 324 7.82 -4.03 -1.33
CA PHE A 324 7.69 -5.46 -1.00
C PHE A 324 6.23 -5.88 -0.81
N CYS A 325 5.48 -5.16 0.04
CA CYS A 325 4.07 -5.51 0.31
C CYS A 325 3.22 -5.38 -0.96
N SER A 326 3.43 -4.34 -1.75
CA SER A 326 2.70 -4.14 -3.01
C SER A 326 3.02 -5.25 -4.01
N PHE A 327 4.30 -5.63 -4.14
CA PHE A 327 4.70 -6.75 -5.00
C PHE A 327 4.09 -8.08 -4.55
N ALA A 328 4.11 -8.34 -3.25
CA ALA A 328 3.46 -9.50 -2.64
C ALA A 328 1.95 -9.56 -2.99
N HIS A 329 1.27 -8.40 -3.06
CA HIS A 329 -0.14 -8.33 -3.50
C HIS A 329 -0.30 -8.57 -5.01
N VAL A 330 0.59 -8.04 -5.84
CA VAL A 330 0.59 -8.28 -7.30
C VAL A 330 0.70 -9.77 -7.61
N ILE A 331 1.64 -10.48 -6.98
CA ILE A 331 1.82 -11.93 -7.15
C ILE A 331 0.53 -12.66 -6.84
N ARG A 332 -0.05 -12.39 -5.68
CA ARG A 332 -1.23 -13.10 -5.25
C ARG A 332 -2.43 -12.81 -6.17
N ASN A 333 -2.63 -11.56 -6.58
CA ASN A 333 -3.66 -11.19 -7.56
C ASN A 333 -3.54 -12.00 -8.86
N ALA A 334 -2.30 -12.21 -9.34
CA ALA A 334 -2.09 -13.00 -10.54
C ALA A 334 -2.43 -14.49 -10.35
N VAL A 335 -2.21 -15.04 -9.16
CA VAL A 335 -2.57 -16.43 -8.84
C VAL A 335 -4.07 -16.59 -8.63
N TRP A 336 -4.72 -15.66 -7.92
CA TRP A 336 -6.15 -15.73 -7.62
C TRP A 336 -7.02 -15.75 -8.88
N THR A 337 -6.61 -15.05 -9.94
CA THR A 337 -7.32 -15.11 -11.23
C THR A 337 -7.21 -16.48 -11.91
N LYS A 338 -6.32 -17.37 -11.46
CA LYS A 338 -6.18 -18.73 -11.99
C LYS A 338 -6.89 -19.79 -11.15
N LEU A 339 -7.06 -19.58 -9.85
CA LEU A 339 -7.63 -20.61 -8.96
C LEU A 339 -9.02 -21.12 -9.38
N PRO A 340 -10.00 -20.29 -9.78
CA PRO A 340 -11.32 -20.78 -10.18
C PRO A 340 -11.27 -21.74 -11.38
N PHE A 341 -10.40 -21.47 -12.35
CA PHE A 341 -10.24 -22.32 -13.54
C PHE A 341 -9.65 -23.70 -13.22
N LEU A 342 -8.91 -23.82 -12.11
CA LEU A 342 -8.39 -25.10 -11.64
C LEU A 342 -9.48 -25.96 -10.98
N MET A 343 -10.61 -25.35 -10.58
CA MET A 343 -11.71 -26.03 -9.90
C MET A 343 -12.77 -26.58 -10.86
N ASP A 344 -12.91 -26.01 -12.06
CA ASP A 344 -13.94 -26.37 -13.05
C ASP A 344 -13.52 -27.56 -13.94
N PRO A 345 -14.15 -28.74 -13.80
CA PRO A 345 -13.84 -29.92 -14.61
C PRO A 345 -14.33 -29.83 -16.07
N SER A 346 -15.17 -28.84 -16.40
CA SER A 346 -15.75 -28.66 -17.74
C SER A 346 -14.92 -27.78 -18.67
N VAL A 347 -13.97 -27.01 -18.13
CA VAL A 347 -13.03 -26.20 -18.91
C VAL A 347 -11.91 -27.10 -19.43
N THR A 348 -11.75 -27.15 -20.75
CA THR A 348 -10.65 -27.88 -21.39
C THR A 348 -9.32 -27.29 -20.90
N ILE A 349 -8.63 -28.02 -20.03
CA ILE A 349 -7.32 -27.66 -19.46
C ILE A 349 -6.39 -27.27 -20.62
N LYS A 350 -5.96 -26.01 -20.67
CA LYS A 350 -4.99 -25.58 -21.68
C LYS A 350 -3.62 -26.11 -21.28
N VAL A 351 -2.74 -26.29 -22.27
CA VAL A 351 -1.31 -26.61 -22.05
C VAL A 351 -0.72 -25.51 -21.15
N GLY A 352 -0.43 -25.85 -19.88
CA GLY A 352 0.09 -24.93 -18.85
C GLY A 352 -0.62 -25.02 -17.48
N ASP A 353 -1.89 -25.43 -17.41
CA ASP A 353 -2.60 -25.54 -16.13
C ASP A 353 -2.16 -26.75 -15.25
N PRO A 354 -1.73 -27.91 -15.81
CA PRO A 354 -1.17 -29.02 -15.02
C PRO A 354 0.17 -28.66 -14.34
N GLU A 355 0.98 -27.81 -14.99
CA GLU A 355 2.19 -27.26 -14.42
C GLU A 355 1.88 -26.26 -13.30
N PHE A 356 0.84 -25.44 -13.46
CA PHE A 356 0.42 -24.52 -12.42
C PHE A 356 -0.06 -25.23 -11.15
N MET A 357 -0.80 -26.34 -11.28
CA MET A 357 -1.16 -27.21 -10.15
C MET A 357 0.05 -27.83 -9.45
N SER A 358 1.21 -27.91 -10.12
CA SER A 358 2.44 -28.43 -9.50
C SER A 358 2.97 -27.56 -8.36
N LEU A 359 2.54 -26.29 -8.27
CA LEU A 359 2.85 -25.42 -7.13
C LEU A 359 2.40 -26.02 -5.80
N TYR A 360 1.30 -26.78 -5.78
CA TYR A 360 0.67 -27.30 -4.56
C TYR A 360 0.86 -28.80 -4.38
N LYS A 361 1.71 -29.45 -5.20
CA LYS A 361 2.02 -30.87 -5.00
C LYS A 361 2.73 -31.05 -3.67
N ALA A 362 2.29 -32.03 -2.89
CA ALA A 362 2.99 -32.42 -1.67
C ALA A 362 4.45 -32.77 -1.98
N ARG A 363 5.36 -32.24 -1.16
CA ARG A 363 6.79 -32.51 -1.28
C ARG A 363 7.16 -33.57 -0.24
N SER A 364 7.82 -34.63 -0.67
CA SER A 364 8.53 -35.57 0.20
C SER A 364 9.99 -35.56 -0.25
N PRO A 365 10.94 -35.17 0.62
CA PRO A 365 11.27 -35.89 1.85
C PRO A 365 11.29 -35.00 3.12
N GLN A 366 11.59 -35.59 4.29
CA GLN A 366 11.73 -34.93 5.60
C GLN A 366 12.43 -33.56 5.48
N PHE A 367 11.68 -32.48 5.68
CA PHE A 367 12.25 -31.14 5.66
C PHE A 367 12.97 -30.90 6.99
N MET A 368 14.30 -30.79 6.95
CA MET A 368 15.09 -30.53 8.15
C MET A 368 14.87 -29.08 8.60
N ILE A 369 14.16 -28.91 9.73
CA ILE A 369 14.00 -27.60 10.36
C ILE A 369 15.39 -27.10 10.79
N PRO A 370 15.81 -25.89 10.34
CA PRO A 370 17.09 -25.32 10.76
C PRO A 370 17.16 -25.28 12.29
N GLN A 371 18.33 -25.59 12.88
CA GLN A 371 18.54 -25.49 14.33
C GLN A 371 19.21 -24.16 14.70
N GLY A 372 18.83 -23.63 15.87
CA GLY A 372 19.41 -22.41 16.46
C GLY A 372 18.73 -21.10 16.05
N LEU A 373 19.30 -19.99 16.55
CA LEU A 373 18.95 -18.61 16.16
C LEU A 373 19.52 -18.29 14.76
N ASN A 374 19.06 -17.18 14.18
CA ASN A 374 19.43 -16.71 12.84
C ASN A 374 19.00 -17.73 11.75
N VAL A 375 17.69 -17.94 11.62
CA VAL A 375 17.11 -18.95 10.72
C VAL A 375 17.51 -18.70 9.25
N PHE A 376 17.72 -17.44 8.87
CA PHE A 376 18.21 -17.06 7.55
C PHE A 376 19.73 -16.94 7.46
N ARG A 377 20.51 -17.59 8.33
CA ARG A 377 21.98 -17.60 8.18
C ARG A 377 22.42 -18.38 6.94
N LYS A 378 23.43 -17.88 6.23
CA LYS A 378 24.14 -18.65 5.20
C LYS A 378 25.03 -19.69 5.91
N SER A 379 24.91 -20.97 5.57
CA SER A 379 25.76 -22.03 6.15
C SER A 379 27.23 -21.84 5.74
N ASP A 380 28.15 -22.00 6.69
CA ASP A 380 29.59 -21.87 6.46
C ASP A 380 30.07 -22.97 5.48
N SER A 381 30.44 -22.59 4.25
CA SER A 381 31.37 -23.39 3.44
C SER A 381 32.78 -23.11 3.94
N ALA A 382 33.58 -24.15 4.14
CA ALA A 382 34.81 -24.16 4.94
C ALA A 382 35.94 -23.18 4.54
N ASP A 383 35.76 -22.27 3.57
CA ASP A 383 36.83 -21.42 3.03
C ASP A 383 36.49 -19.92 2.81
N ASP A 384 35.31 -19.40 3.20
CA ASP A 384 34.97 -17.99 2.88
C ASP A 384 35.17 -17.00 4.05
N VAL A 385 36.27 -16.24 4.00
CA VAL A 385 36.54 -15.02 4.82
C VAL A 385 35.85 -13.79 4.21
N ALA A 386 34.63 -13.95 3.66
CA ALA A 386 33.84 -12.83 3.12
C ALA A 386 32.61 -12.57 4.00
N VAL A 387 32.68 -11.46 4.74
CA VAL A 387 31.71 -10.99 5.75
C VAL A 387 30.56 -10.23 5.07
N ASP A 388 30.03 -10.76 3.96
CA ASP A 388 29.04 -10.03 3.17
C ASP A 388 27.64 -10.15 3.79
N SER A 389 26.89 -9.06 3.77
CA SER A 389 25.48 -8.99 4.15
C SER A 389 24.57 -9.63 3.09
N TRP A 390 23.34 -10.00 3.45
CA TRP A 390 22.35 -10.46 2.46
C TRP A 390 22.03 -9.42 1.38
N HIS A 391 22.26 -8.13 1.65
CA HIS A 391 22.15 -7.09 0.65
C HIS A 391 23.24 -7.26 -0.43
N GLU A 392 24.50 -7.38 -0.01
CA GLU A 392 25.63 -7.54 -0.94
C GLU A 392 25.59 -8.86 -1.71
N ILE A 393 25.15 -9.95 -1.07
CA ILE A 393 25.10 -11.28 -1.70
C ILE A 393 24.00 -11.38 -2.77
N LEU A 394 22.84 -10.77 -2.52
CA LEU A 394 21.65 -10.98 -3.35
C LEU A 394 21.41 -9.85 -4.35
N THR A 395 22.01 -8.68 -4.16
CA THR A 395 21.88 -7.56 -5.08
C THR A 395 22.86 -7.71 -6.26
N PRO A 396 22.42 -7.54 -7.51
CA PRO A 396 21.07 -7.16 -7.90
C PRO A 396 20.09 -8.36 -8.00
N ILE A 397 18.97 -8.26 -7.29
CA ILE A 397 17.88 -9.23 -7.21
C ILE A 397 17.06 -9.22 -8.51
N PHE A 398 16.86 -8.04 -9.09
CA PHE A 398 15.94 -7.79 -10.19
C PHE A 398 16.64 -7.51 -11.52
N LYS A 399 17.97 -7.41 -11.55
CA LYS A 399 18.71 -7.32 -12.82
C LYS A 399 18.44 -8.53 -13.70
N ASN A 400 18.36 -8.30 -15.01
CA ASN A 400 18.06 -9.32 -16.02
C ASN A 400 16.67 -9.95 -15.90
N SER A 401 15.74 -9.34 -15.16
CA SER A 401 14.32 -9.78 -15.17
C SER A 401 13.67 -9.65 -16.56
N GLN A 402 14.42 -9.19 -17.57
CA GLN A 402 14.03 -9.04 -18.98
C GLN A 402 15.05 -9.55 -20.01
N SER A 403 16.14 -10.19 -19.60
CA SER A 403 17.17 -10.60 -20.57
C SER A 403 16.88 -11.99 -21.15
N GLY A 404 16.11 -12.02 -22.23
CA GLY A 404 16.28 -13.01 -23.30
C GLY A 404 15.37 -14.25 -23.35
N VAL A 405 14.74 -14.42 -24.52
CA VAL A 405 14.55 -15.66 -25.30
C VAL A 405 13.27 -16.50 -25.18
N ALA A 406 12.58 -16.66 -24.05
CA ALA A 406 11.38 -17.51 -24.07
C ALA A 406 10.12 -16.73 -24.46
N LYS A 407 9.77 -16.71 -25.75
CA LYS A 407 8.49 -16.21 -26.30
C LYS A 407 7.23 -16.83 -25.65
N HIS A 408 7.40 -17.82 -24.77
CA HIS A 408 6.31 -18.54 -24.09
C HIS A 408 6.73 -18.92 -22.65
N ARG A 409 6.86 -17.95 -21.73
CA ARG A 409 6.94 -18.29 -20.29
C ARG A 409 5.56 -18.71 -19.79
N THR A 410 5.49 -19.84 -19.11
CA THR A 410 4.22 -20.31 -18.53
C THR A 410 3.86 -19.48 -17.29
N HIS A 411 2.58 -19.42 -16.93
CA HIS A 411 2.14 -18.73 -15.71
C HIS A 411 2.84 -19.29 -14.46
N TYR A 412 3.13 -20.59 -14.45
CA TYR A 412 3.88 -21.27 -13.40
C TYR A 412 5.30 -20.68 -13.24
N GLU A 413 6.05 -20.57 -14.34
CA GLU A 413 7.41 -20.03 -14.32
C GLU A 413 7.45 -18.59 -13.81
N ILE A 414 6.48 -17.76 -14.20
CA ILE A 414 6.36 -16.37 -13.76
C ILE A 414 6.13 -16.30 -12.24
N VAL A 415 5.25 -17.13 -11.69
CA VAL A 415 4.99 -17.18 -10.23
C VAL A 415 6.22 -17.68 -9.48
N ARG A 416 6.91 -18.71 -9.99
CA ARG A 416 8.13 -19.26 -9.38
C ARG A 416 9.28 -18.25 -9.34
N GLU A 417 9.49 -17.52 -10.44
CA GLU A 417 10.47 -16.44 -10.50
C GLU A 417 10.09 -15.31 -9.53
N ALA A 418 8.82 -14.92 -9.51
CA ALA A 418 8.33 -13.88 -8.61
C ALA A 418 8.48 -14.27 -7.14
N SER A 419 8.19 -15.53 -6.78
CA SER A 419 8.45 -16.06 -5.43
C SER A 419 9.93 -15.98 -5.10
N THR A 420 10.82 -16.47 -5.97
CA THR A 420 12.27 -16.43 -5.76
C THR A 420 12.79 -15.00 -5.52
N LYS A 421 12.34 -14.04 -6.33
CA LYS A 421 12.73 -12.63 -6.16
C LYS A 421 12.13 -12.00 -4.91
N LEU A 422 10.90 -12.36 -4.54
CA LEU A 422 10.28 -11.94 -3.28
C LEU A 422 11.06 -12.46 -2.07
N LYS A 423 11.54 -13.71 -2.12
CA LYS A 423 12.36 -14.35 -1.08
C LYS A 423 13.71 -13.64 -0.90
N ALA A 424 14.36 -13.30 -2.00
CA ALA A 424 15.60 -12.53 -1.98
C ALA A 424 15.37 -11.12 -1.39
N LEU A 425 14.33 -10.42 -1.87
CA LEU A 425 13.95 -9.11 -1.37
C LEU A 425 13.61 -9.14 0.14
N TRP A 426 12.92 -10.19 0.60
CA TRP A 426 12.66 -10.39 2.02
C TRP A 426 13.96 -10.52 2.82
N ARG A 427 14.89 -11.38 2.40
CA ARG A 427 16.18 -11.56 3.10
C ARG A 427 16.94 -10.24 3.20
N THR A 428 17.02 -9.48 2.11
CA THR A 428 17.69 -8.17 2.07
C THR A 428 17.05 -7.13 2.99
N LEU A 429 15.71 -7.09 3.09
CA LEU A 429 15.01 -6.08 3.91
C LEU A 429 14.81 -6.51 5.37
N ALA A 430 14.54 -7.78 5.62
CA ALA A 430 14.14 -8.31 6.91
C ALA A 430 15.32 -8.68 7.82
N THR A 431 16.54 -8.72 7.28
CA THR A 431 17.74 -9.03 8.06
C THR A 431 18.69 -7.84 8.15
N ARG A 432 19.61 -7.87 9.12
CA ARG A 432 20.73 -6.95 9.29
C ARG A 432 21.99 -7.70 9.66
N GLY A 433 23.14 -7.12 9.33
CA GLY A 433 24.46 -7.68 9.61
C GLY A 433 24.92 -8.68 8.55
N PRO A 434 26.07 -9.33 8.79
CA PRO A 434 26.66 -10.32 7.90
C PRO A 434 25.73 -11.52 7.70
N ALA A 435 25.74 -12.13 6.52
CA ALA A 435 24.80 -13.20 6.17
C ALA A 435 24.95 -14.47 7.03
N ASN A 436 26.13 -14.74 7.58
CA ASN A 436 26.37 -15.85 8.52
C ASN A 436 25.86 -15.58 9.95
N GLN A 437 25.60 -14.32 10.30
CA GLN A 437 25.10 -13.87 11.60
C GLN A 437 23.87 -12.95 11.45
N ALA A 438 23.08 -13.19 10.41
CA ALA A 438 21.97 -12.32 10.02
C ALA A 438 20.91 -12.26 11.13
N CYS A 439 20.72 -11.08 11.71
CA CYS A 439 19.72 -10.83 12.76
C CYS A 439 18.48 -10.15 12.19
N ALA A 440 17.34 -10.26 12.89
CA ALA A 440 16.09 -9.67 12.42
C ALA A 440 16.09 -8.13 12.46
N ASN A 441 15.61 -7.50 11.38
CA ASN A 441 15.49 -6.06 11.27
C ASN A 441 14.31 -5.54 12.11
N ARG A 442 14.57 -4.60 13.02
CA ARG A 442 13.55 -3.93 13.86
C ARG A 442 12.43 -3.25 13.07
N GLY A 443 12.67 -2.90 11.80
CA GLY A 443 11.67 -2.32 10.91
C GLY A 443 10.62 -3.32 10.39
N VAL A 444 10.80 -4.63 10.63
CA VAL A 444 9.82 -5.65 10.24
C VAL A 444 8.62 -5.59 11.17
N THR A 445 7.43 -5.45 10.60
CA THR A 445 6.17 -5.43 11.36
C THR A 445 5.40 -6.73 11.18
N ALA A 446 4.46 -7.00 12.09
CA ALA A 446 3.52 -8.12 11.96
C ALA A 446 2.72 -8.09 10.64
N THR A 447 2.46 -6.91 10.09
CA THR A 447 1.82 -6.74 8.78
C THR A 447 2.69 -7.27 7.64
N HIS A 448 4.00 -7.03 7.68
CA HIS A 448 4.94 -7.54 6.67
C HIS A 448 4.99 -9.07 6.70
N ILE A 449 5.10 -9.67 7.89
CA ILE A 449 5.10 -11.12 8.10
C ILE A 449 3.83 -11.76 7.55
N ASN A 450 2.66 -11.22 7.93
CA ASN A 450 1.38 -11.75 7.47
C ASN A 450 1.22 -11.62 5.94
N SER A 451 1.66 -10.51 5.35
CA SER A 451 1.64 -10.35 3.90
C SER A 451 2.57 -11.36 3.22
N TYR A 452 3.78 -11.59 3.76
CA TYR A 452 4.73 -12.53 3.21
C TYR A 452 4.21 -13.97 3.28
N MET A 453 3.76 -14.42 4.45
CA MET A 453 3.21 -15.76 4.67
C MET A 453 2.04 -16.06 3.72
N ARG A 454 1.11 -15.11 3.56
CA ARG A 454 -0.02 -15.26 2.62
C ARG A 454 0.44 -15.37 1.17
N THR A 455 1.49 -14.66 0.77
CA THR A 455 2.03 -14.75 -0.59
C THR A 455 2.74 -16.06 -0.82
N LEU A 456 3.52 -16.54 0.15
CA LEU A 456 4.17 -17.85 0.06
C LEU A 456 3.13 -18.98 -0.06
N ALA A 457 2.06 -18.92 0.74
CA ALA A 457 0.94 -19.87 0.64
C ALA A 457 0.31 -19.85 -0.76
N THR A 458 0.06 -18.66 -1.29
CA THR A 458 -0.53 -18.48 -2.63
C THR A 458 0.45 -18.90 -3.74
N ALA A 459 1.77 -18.81 -3.52
CA ALA A 459 2.78 -19.24 -4.48
C ALA A 459 3.17 -20.73 -4.31
N GLY A 460 2.57 -21.45 -3.35
CA GLY A 460 2.92 -22.83 -3.03
C GLY A 460 4.33 -23.04 -2.47
N ASP A 461 4.96 -22.00 -1.90
CA ASP A 461 6.34 -22.07 -1.40
C ASP A 461 6.39 -22.51 0.07
N VAL A 462 5.98 -23.76 0.31
CA VAL A 462 5.80 -24.38 1.64
C VAL A 462 7.09 -24.37 2.47
N GLU A 463 8.24 -24.65 1.84
CA GLU A 463 9.55 -24.67 2.51
C GLU A 463 9.88 -23.30 3.11
N GLU A 464 9.66 -22.23 2.33
CA GLU A 464 9.88 -20.88 2.82
C GLU A 464 8.87 -20.48 3.91
N MET A 465 7.63 -21.01 3.88
CA MET A 465 6.66 -20.79 4.95
C MET A 465 7.15 -21.39 6.28
N VAL A 466 7.77 -22.58 6.25
CA VAL A 466 8.40 -23.20 7.42
C VAL A 466 9.54 -22.33 7.93
N LEU A 467 10.44 -21.89 7.05
CA LEU A 467 11.55 -21.00 7.41
C LEU A 467 11.06 -19.68 8.02
N LEU A 468 10.03 -19.08 7.44
CA LEU A 468 9.43 -17.85 7.96
C LEU A 468 8.85 -18.06 9.35
N LEU A 469 8.16 -19.18 9.60
CA LEU A 469 7.58 -19.47 10.91
C LEU A 469 8.66 -19.60 11.98
N CYS A 470 9.72 -20.38 11.72
CA CYS A 470 10.87 -20.49 12.60
C CYS A 470 11.50 -19.12 12.86
N TRP A 471 11.73 -18.32 11.81
CA TRP A 471 12.32 -16.99 11.92
C TRP A 471 11.45 -16.04 12.77
N VAL A 472 10.13 -16.10 12.60
CA VAL A 472 9.17 -15.30 13.37
C VAL A 472 9.26 -15.62 14.86
N VAL A 473 9.34 -16.91 15.22
CA VAL A 473 9.40 -17.37 16.61
C VAL A 473 10.77 -17.10 17.24
N ARG A 474 11.85 -17.40 16.54
CA ARG A 474 13.21 -17.37 17.10
C ARG A 474 13.90 -16.01 17.01
N ASP A 475 13.71 -15.28 15.92
CA ASP A 475 14.52 -14.09 15.62
C ASP A 475 13.70 -12.81 15.75
N TRP A 476 12.47 -12.78 15.22
CA TRP A 476 11.67 -11.55 15.20
C TRP A 476 10.92 -11.29 16.51
N ALA A 477 10.22 -12.28 17.06
CA ALA A 477 9.39 -12.08 18.25
C ALA A 477 10.16 -11.59 19.49
N PRO A 478 11.39 -12.08 19.77
CA PRO A 478 12.19 -11.54 20.85
C PRO A 478 12.52 -10.05 20.68
N ILE A 479 12.75 -9.59 19.44
CA ILE A 479 13.10 -8.20 19.12
C ILE A 479 11.87 -7.29 19.13
N ALA A 480 10.70 -7.79 18.70
CA ALA A 480 9.45 -7.04 18.68
C ALA A 480 8.98 -6.62 20.09
N GLY A 481 9.54 -7.23 21.13
CA GLY A 481 9.31 -6.87 22.53
C GLY A 481 8.01 -7.43 23.10
N ARG A 482 7.84 -7.29 24.43
CA ARG A 482 6.70 -7.85 25.17
C ARG A 482 5.36 -7.14 24.93
N PHE A 483 5.37 -5.95 24.32
CA PHE A 483 4.21 -5.06 24.15
C PHE A 483 3.70 -5.00 22.71
N LEU A 484 3.47 -6.17 22.09
CA LEU A 484 2.76 -6.22 20.81
C LEU A 484 1.32 -5.72 20.98
N SER A 485 0.95 -4.71 20.19
CA SER A 485 -0.44 -4.24 20.10
C SER A 485 -1.39 -5.38 19.70
N THR A 486 -2.66 -5.29 20.09
CA THR A 486 -3.69 -6.29 19.75
C THR A 486 -3.77 -6.52 18.24
N ARG A 487 -3.68 -5.44 17.44
CA ARG A 487 -3.66 -5.52 15.97
C ARG A 487 -2.45 -6.29 15.45
N SER A 488 -1.25 -6.02 15.98
CA SER A 488 -0.04 -6.78 15.59
C SER A 488 -0.17 -8.26 15.93
N ARG A 489 -0.74 -8.59 17.10
CA ARG A 489 -0.99 -9.98 17.51
C ARG A 489 -1.95 -10.71 16.56
N GLN A 490 -3.06 -10.06 16.19
CA GLN A 490 -4.00 -10.60 15.20
C GLN A 490 -3.36 -10.82 13.83
N ARG A 491 -2.43 -9.95 13.41
CA ARG A 491 -1.71 -10.13 12.13
C ARG A 491 -0.77 -11.32 12.18
N VAL A 492 -0.02 -11.52 13.26
CA VAL A 492 0.84 -12.70 13.42
C VAL A 492 0.01 -13.98 13.51
N HIS A 493 -1.08 -13.98 14.29
CA HIS A 493 -2.00 -15.10 14.35
C HIS A 493 -2.59 -15.46 12.99
N GLY A 494 -3.04 -14.47 12.22
CA GLY A 494 -3.50 -14.69 10.84
C GLY A 494 -2.43 -15.29 9.92
N ALA A 495 -1.15 -15.00 10.15
CA ALA A 495 -0.05 -15.64 9.43
C ALA A 495 0.06 -17.14 9.79
N LEU A 496 -0.06 -17.48 11.08
CA LEU A 496 -0.05 -18.87 11.52
C LEU A 496 -1.31 -19.62 11.04
N CYS A 497 -2.50 -18.99 11.04
CA CYS A 497 -3.69 -19.60 10.45
C CYS A 497 -3.50 -19.88 8.95
N ALA A 498 -2.86 -18.96 8.21
CA ALA A 498 -2.52 -19.19 6.80
C ALA A 498 -1.52 -20.35 6.63
N PHE A 499 -0.55 -20.49 7.53
CA PHE A 499 0.37 -21.62 7.54
C PHE A 499 -0.39 -22.95 7.76
N ARG A 500 -1.22 -23.02 8.79
CA ARG A 500 -2.01 -24.21 9.10
C ARG A 500 -2.99 -24.58 8.00
N ALA A 501 -3.66 -23.60 7.40
CA ALA A 501 -4.63 -23.84 6.34
C ALA A 501 -3.99 -24.34 5.04
N PHE A 502 -2.78 -23.86 4.70
CA PHE A 502 -2.24 -24.00 3.34
C PHE A 502 -0.91 -24.75 3.25
N ALA A 503 -0.05 -24.73 4.28
CA ALA A 503 1.23 -25.45 4.30
C ALA A 503 1.13 -26.80 5.03
N GLU A 504 0.49 -26.83 6.21
CA GLU A 504 0.35 -28.03 7.04
C GLU A 504 -0.20 -29.26 6.28
N PRO A 505 -1.20 -29.15 5.38
CA PRO A 505 -1.71 -30.29 4.61
C PRO A 505 -0.72 -30.88 3.60
N LEU A 506 0.34 -30.14 3.27
CA LEU A 506 1.38 -30.50 2.30
C LEU A 506 2.69 -30.96 2.97
N LEU A 507 2.76 -30.87 4.30
CA LEU A 507 3.93 -31.25 5.10
C LEU A 507 3.75 -32.62 5.75
N ASP A 508 4.87 -33.23 6.11
CA ASP A 508 4.89 -34.43 6.95
C ASP A 508 4.53 -34.08 8.40
N GLU A 509 3.95 -35.05 9.11
CA GLU A 509 3.47 -34.86 10.49
C GLU A 509 4.61 -34.52 11.46
N SER A 510 5.81 -35.06 11.25
CA SER A 510 6.95 -34.83 12.15
C SER A 510 7.45 -33.38 12.11
N THR A 511 7.47 -32.76 10.94
CA THR A 511 7.77 -31.35 10.75
C THR A 511 6.74 -30.47 11.46
N VAL A 512 5.44 -30.77 11.29
CA VAL A 512 4.36 -29.99 11.91
C VAL A 512 4.42 -30.05 13.43
N VAL A 513 4.58 -31.24 14.01
CA VAL A 513 4.71 -31.43 15.47
C VAL A 513 5.90 -30.66 16.01
N SER A 514 7.04 -30.67 15.31
CA SER A 514 8.23 -29.93 15.72
C SER A 514 8.01 -28.42 15.75
N LEU A 515 7.34 -27.86 14.74
CA LEU A 515 7.00 -26.44 14.68
C LEU A 515 5.99 -26.03 15.75
N GLN A 516 5.01 -26.89 16.02
CA GLN A 516 4.04 -26.67 17.10
C GLN A 516 4.73 -26.63 18.46
N GLN A 517 5.58 -27.61 18.76
CA GLN A 517 6.35 -27.67 20.01
C GLN A 517 7.22 -26.42 20.21
N GLU A 518 7.76 -25.89 19.12
CA GLU A 518 8.56 -24.67 19.14
C GLU A 518 7.73 -23.43 19.48
N ALA A 519 6.56 -23.26 18.85
CA ALA A 519 5.66 -22.15 19.17
C ALA A 519 5.16 -22.24 20.62
N GLU A 520 4.83 -23.44 21.10
CA GLU A 520 4.42 -23.68 22.48
C GLU A 520 5.55 -23.42 23.49
N LYS A 521 6.79 -23.80 23.16
CA LYS A 521 7.95 -23.49 23.99
C LYS A 521 8.13 -21.99 24.14
N HIS A 522 8.08 -21.26 23.02
CA HIS A 522 8.16 -19.80 23.05
C HIS A 522 7.03 -19.18 23.90
N LEU A 523 5.80 -19.71 23.84
CA LEU A 523 4.71 -19.27 24.70
C LEU A 523 5.01 -19.51 26.19
N ARG A 524 5.53 -20.70 26.56
CA ARG A 524 5.94 -21.02 27.94
C ARG A 524 7.03 -20.09 28.48
N GLU A 525 7.92 -19.62 27.61
CA GLU A 525 8.99 -18.66 27.94
C GLU A 525 8.49 -17.20 28.03
N GLY A 526 7.16 -16.98 28.00
CA GLY A 526 6.55 -15.65 28.10
C GLY A 526 6.35 -14.94 26.75
N GLY A 527 6.54 -15.67 25.65
CA GLY A 527 6.24 -15.21 24.30
C GLY A 527 4.74 -14.99 24.06
N ARG A 528 4.40 -14.31 22.96
CA ARG A 528 3.00 -13.97 22.60
C ARG A 528 2.53 -14.61 21.30
N ILE A 529 3.35 -15.49 20.72
CA ILE A 529 2.98 -16.30 19.56
C ILE A 529 2.32 -17.56 20.10
N HIS A 530 1.13 -17.87 19.62
CA HIS A 530 0.37 -19.06 19.98
C HIS A 530 0.09 -19.85 18.72
N TRP A 531 0.11 -21.18 18.83
CA TRP A 531 -0.32 -22.05 17.76
C TRP A 531 -1.85 -21.95 17.62
N PRO A 532 -2.40 -21.61 16.45
CA PRO A 532 -3.85 -21.53 16.25
C PRO A 532 -4.49 -22.89 16.44
N ASP A 533 -5.73 -22.93 16.89
CA ASP A 533 -6.52 -24.16 16.92
C ASP A 533 -7.23 -24.41 15.55
N LEU A 534 -7.99 -25.51 15.47
CA LEU A 534 -8.72 -25.85 14.25
C LEU A 534 -9.83 -24.84 13.95
N GLN A 535 -10.52 -24.34 14.98
CA GLN A 535 -11.61 -23.37 14.83
C GLN A 535 -11.11 -22.03 14.27
N ASP A 536 -9.96 -21.55 14.75
CA ASP A 536 -9.27 -20.38 14.23
C ASP A 536 -8.90 -20.54 12.75
N THR A 537 -8.48 -21.74 12.37
CA THR A 537 -8.05 -22.06 11.00
C THR A 537 -9.26 -22.12 10.06
N GLU A 538 -10.35 -22.76 10.49
CA GLU A 538 -11.63 -22.78 9.76
C GLU A 538 -12.23 -21.39 9.63
N ALA A 539 -12.28 -20.61 10.72
CA ALA A 539 -12.74 -19.22 10.71
C ALA A 539 -11.88 -18.35 9.77
N TYR A 540 -10.58 -18.62 9.69
CA TYR A 540 -9.69 -17.96 8.73
C TYR A 540 -10.00 -18.32 7.28
N VAL A 541 -10.21 -19.60 6.96
CA VAL A 541 -10.51 -20.07 5.59
C VAL A 541 -11.88 -19.59 5.11
N THR A 542 -12.88 -19.63 5.99
CA THR A 542 -14.26 -19.19 5.73
C THR A 542 -14.42 -17.68 5.73
N LYS A 543 -13.38 -16.93 6.15
CA LYS A 543 -13.40 -15.48 6.19
C LYS A 543 -13.65 -14.94 4.79
N ASN A 544 -14.87 -14.45 4.59
CA ASN A 544 -15.39 -14.06 3.28
C ASN A 544 -14.57 -12.89 2.73
N ASP A 545 -13.70 -13.15 1.76
CA ASP A 545 -13.34 -12.11 0.81
C ASP A 545 -14.30 -12.16 -0.37
N VAL A 546 -14.60 -11.01 -0.96
CA VAL A 546 -15.61 -10.82 -2.01
C VAL A 546 -15.41 -11.75 -3.22
N TRP A 547 -14.25 -12.43 -3.31
CA TRP A 547 -13.80 -13.26 -4.41
C TRP A 547 -13.59 -14.74 -4.06
N GLY A 548 -13.85 -15.16 -2.82
CA GLY A 548 -13.68 -16.54 -2.37
C GLY A 548 -12.24 -17.08 -2.47
N ASN A 549 -11.22 -16.23 -2.40
CA ASN A 549 -9.84 -16.63 -2.67
C ASN A 549 -9.29 -17.63 -1.65
N HIS A 550 -9.65 -17.47 -0.36
CA HIS A 550 -9.23 -18.38 0.70
C HIS A 550 -9.91 -19.75 0.61
N PRO A 551 -11.25 -19.84 0.45
CA PRO A 551 -11.92 -21.11 0.15
C PRO A 551 -11.38 -21.81 -1.10
N ASN A 552 -11.21 -21.08 -2.21
CA ASN A 552 -10.73 -21.64 -3.48
C ASN A 552 -9.31 -22.21 -3.33
N LEU A 553 -8.41 -21.48 -2.66
CA LEU A 553 -7.05 -21.98 -2.42
C LEU A 553 -7.05 -23.22 -1.51
N HIS A 554 -7.87 -23.22 -0.46
CA HIS A 554 -8.01 -24.36 0.44
C HIS A 554 -8.47 -25.60 -0.33
N GLU A 555 -9.48 -25.47 -1.21
CA GLU A 555 -9.97 -26.58 -2.02
C GLU A 555 -8.89 -27.12 -2.99
N VAL A 556 -8.15 -26.24 -3.66
CA VAL A 556 -7.01 -26.61 -4.52
C VAL A 556 -6.00 -27.46 -3.75
N ILE A 557 -5.65 -27.05 -2.54
CA ILE A 557 -4.66 -27.74 -1.70
C ILE A 557 -5.20 -29.09 -1.20
N GLN A 558 -6.48 -29.16 -0.82
CA GLN A 558 -7.12 -30.43 -0.44
C GLN A 558 -7.08 -31.45 -1.59
N ARG A 559 -7.39 -31.02 -2.83
CA ARG A 559 -7.29 -31.88 -4.02
C ARG A 559 -5.85 -32.35 -4.31
N ALA A 560 -4.84 -31.54 -3.94
CA ALA A 560 -3.43 -31.84 -4.15
C ALA A 560 -2.78 -32.66 -3.01
N SER A 561 -3.41 -32.72 -1.82
CA SER A 561 -2.84 -33.39 -0.65
C SER A 561 -2.96 -34.92 -0.73
N PRO A 562 -1.89 -35.67 -0.39
CA PRO A 562 -1.92 -37.13 -0.34
C PRO A 562 -2.76 -37.69 0.82
N ARG A 563 -3.02 -36.90 1.88
CA ARG A 563 -3.72 -37.37 3.10
C ARG A 563 -5.17 -37.82 2.84
N GLN A 564 -5.84 -37.31 1.80
CA GLN A 564 -7.19 -37.74 1.41
C GLN A 564 -7.23 -38.83 0.34
N ARG A 565 -6.11 -39.14 -0.34
CA ARG A 565 -6.10 -40.19 -1.36
C ARG A 565 -6.30 -41.60 -0.78
N GLY A 566 -6.18 -41.74 0.55
CA GLY A 566 -6.52 -42.95 1.32
C GLY A 566 -7.88 -42.93 2.04
N GLN A 567 -8.70 -41.87 1.89
CA GLN A 567 -9.99 -41.72 2.59
C GLN A 567 -11.19 -41.47 1.66
N LEU A 568 -11.07 -41.82 0.37
CA LEU A 568 -12.25 -42.08 -0.45
C LEU A 568 -12.43 -43.60 -0.52
N PRO A 569 -13.49 -44.20 0.07
CA PRO A 569 -13.86 -45.54 -0.31
C PRO A 569 -14.30 -45.45 -1.77
N GLY A 570 -13.46 -45.92 -2.69
CA GLY A 570 -13.73 -45.96 -4.13
C GLY A 570 -15.11 -46.56 -4.46
N ASP A 571 -15.64 -47.37 -3.56
CA ASP A 571 -16.96 -47.99 -3.66
C ASP A 571 -18.15 -47.05 -3.52
N GLU A 572 -18.02 -45.84 -2.96
CA GLU A 572 -19.17 -44.96 -2.70
C GLU A 572 -19.46 -43.96 -3.85
N ILE A 573 -18.41 -43.53 -4.55
CA ILE A 573 -18.56 -42.77 -5.81
C ILE A 573 -19.05 -43.71 -6.92
N GLU A 574 -18.52 -44.94 -6.98
CA GLU A 574 -18.98 -45.94 -7.95
C GLU A 574 -20.43 -46.39 -7.68
N ARG A 575 -20.84 -46.50 -6.39
CA ARG A 575 -22.26 -46.72 -6.02
C ARG A 575 -23.16 -45.55 -6.39
N ARG A 576 -22.72 -44.30 -6.20
CA ARG A 576 -23.52 -43.12 -6.60
C ARG A 576 -23.69 -43.02 -8.11
N ILE A 577 -22.66 -43.36 -8.88
CA ILE A 577 -22.72 -43.38 -10.35
C ILE A 577 -23.61 -44.54 -10.84
N ARG A 578 -23.50 -45.75 -10.25
CA ARG A 578 -24.39 -46.88 -10.60
C ARG A 578 -25.85 -46.65 -10.18
N SER A 579 -26.11 -45.96 -9.06
CA SER A 579 -27.49 -45.64 -8.65
C SER A 579 -28.18 -44.59 -9.54
N LYS A 580 -27.41 -43.73 -10.21
CA LYS A 580 -27.95 -42.74 -11.17
C LYS A 580 -28.15 -43.31 -12.57
N LEU A 581 -27.49 -44.40 -12.93
CA LEU A 581 -27.64 -45.09 -14.21
C LEU A 581 -28.74 -46.17 -14.21
N LEU A 582 -29.31 -46.51 -13.05
CA LEU A 582 -30.41 -47.48 -12.91
C LEU A 582 -31.80 -46.82 -12.74
N ASN A 583 -31.89 -45.50 -12.84
CA ASN A 583 -33.15 -44.73 -12.79
C ASN A 583 -33.37 -43.89 -14.07
N VAL A 584 -32.93 -44.40 -15.22
CA VAL A 584 -33.35 -43.93 -16.55
C VAL A 584 -34.04 -45.07 -17.27
#